data_AF-A0A9D4E2R6-F1
#
_entry.id   AF-A0A9D4E2R6-F1
#
_cell.length_a   1.000
_cell.length_b   1.000
_cell.length_c   1.000
_cell.angle_alpha   90.00
_cell.angle_beta   90.00
_cell.angle_gamma   90.00
#
_symmetry.space_group_name_H-M   'P 1'
#
loop_
_entity.id
_entity.type
_entity.pdbx_description
1 polymer ?
#
loop_
_entity_poly.entity_id
_entity_poly.type
_entity_poly.pdbx_seq_one_letter_code
_entity_poly.pdbx_strand_id
1 'polypeptide(L)' 'MCVSGLPERIGNSHVTEIADMSLVILKSVEGFTVRQRPDTKLKIRIGINSGEL' A
#
# COMPACT_ATOMS: atom_id res chain seq x y z
N MET A 1 7.25 1.90 4.08
CA MET A 1 6.41 2.94 4.71
C MET A 1 6.16 4.01 3.66
N CYS A 2 4.93 4.51 3.54
CA CYS A 2 4.56 5.54 2.56
C CYS A 2 3.55 6.50 3.20
N VAL A 3 3.54 7.75 2.74
CA VAL A 3 2.64 8.82 3.21
C VAL A 3 2.18 9.64 2.01
N SER A 4 1.03 10.30 2.12
CA SER A 4 0.48 11.22 1.12
C SER A 4 0.00 12.51 1.77
N GLY A 5 -0.32 13.52 0.96
CA GLY A 5 -0.79 14.82 1.45
C GLY A 5 0.27 15.70 2.13
N LEU A 6 1.55 15.44 1.83
CA LEU A 6 2.68 16.31 2.20
C LEU A 6 3.68 16.43 1.03
N PRO A 7 4.34 17.59 0.88
CA PRO A 7 4.13 18.82 1.66
C PRO A 7 2.81 19.54 1.32
N GLU A 8 2.25 19.25 0.15
CA GLU A 8 0.99 19.83 -0.33
C GLU A 8 -0.20 19.20 0.41
N ARG A 9 -1.01 20.03 1.06
CA ARG A 9 -2.20 19.57 1.79
C ARG A 9 -3.37 19.38 0.84
N ILE A 10 -3.60 18.14 0.44
CA ILE A 10 -4.71 17.76 -0.45
C ILE A 10 -6.00 17.36 0.31
N GLY A 11 -6.09 17.72 1.60
CA GLY A 11 -7.22 17.37 2.45
C GLY A 11 -7.44 15.86 2.57
N ASN A 12 -8.70 15.42 2.50
CA ASN A 12 -9.06 14.01 2.63
C ASN A 12 -8.70 13.16 1.39
N SER A 13 -8.34 13.78 0.26
CA SER A 13 -7.93 13.05 -0.95
C SER A 13 -6.72 12.16 -0.71
N HIS A 14 -5.87 12.51 0.26
CA HIS A 14 -4.70 11.72 0.64
C HIS A 14 -5.08 10.30 1.10
N VAL A 15 -6.25 10.13 1.74
CA VAL A 15 -6.73 8.84 2.23
C VAL A 15 -7.02 7.92 1.06
N THR A 16 -7.66 8.46 0.02
CA THR A 16 -7.92 7.75 -1.24
C THR A 16 -6.63 7.32 -1.91
N GLU A 17 -5.63 8.20 -2.00
CA GLU A 17 -4.33 7.86 -2.60
C GLU A 17 -3.63 6.69 -1.88
N ILE A 18 -3.64 6.66 -0.54
CA ILE A 18 -3.07 5.55 0.24
C ILE A 18 -3.89 4.27 0.08
N ALA A 19 -5.22 4.36 0.09
CA ALA A 19 -6.09 3.22 -0.10
C ALA A 19 -5.88 2.58 -1.49
N ASP A 20 -5.87 3.39 -2.54
CA ASP A 20 -5.68 2.94 -3.91
C ASP A 20 -4.29 2.34 -4.11
N MET A 21 -3.24 2.99 -3.62
CA MET A 21 -1.88 2.43 -3.63
C MET A 21 -1.84 1.07 -2.92
N SER A 22 -2.51 0.94 -1.77
CA SER A 22 -2.57 -0.31 -1.01
C SER A 22 -3.23 -1.44 -1.82
N LEU A 23 -4.31 -1.14 -2.53
CA LEU A 23 -4.98 -2.10 -3.42
C LEU A 23 -4.10 -2.48 -4.61
N VAL A 24 -3.39 -1.53 -5.21
CA VAL A 24 -2.46 -1.79 -6.32
C VAL A 24 -1.31 -2.69 -5.86
N ILE A 25 -0.76 -2.46 -4.67
CA ILE A 25 0.29 -3.31 -4.09
C ILE A 25 -0.24 -4.72 -3.85
N LEU A 26 -1.44 -4.86 -3.27
CA LEU A 26 -2.03 -6.17 -3.01
C LEU A 26 -2.20 -6.98 -4.31
N LYS A 27 -2.74 -6.36 -5.37
CA LYS A 27 -2.85 -6.98 -6.71
C LYS A 27 -1.49 -7.36 -7.29
N SER A 28 -0.49 -6.49 -7.13
CA SER A 28 0.86 -6.74 -7.64
C SER A 28 1.53 -7.95 -6.97
N VAL A 29 1.21 -8.21 -5.69
CA VAL A 29 1.75 -9.35 -4.95
C VAL A 29 1.16 -10.69 -5.41
N GLU A 30 -0.05 -10.73 -5.97
CA GLU A 30 -0.65 -11.97 -6.48
C GLU A 30 0.17 -12.64 -7.59
N GLY A 31 0.83 -11.83 -8.43
CA GLY A 31 1.71 -12.30 -9.51
C GLY A 31 3.18 -12.42 -9.11
N PHE A 32 3.53 -12.12 -7.86
CA PHE A 32 4.92 -12.11 -7.41
C PHE A 32 5.36 -13.46 -6.86
N THR A 33 6.44 -14.00 -7.43
CA THR A 33 7.05 -15.26 -6.98
C THR A 33 8.37 -15.00 -6.26
N VAL A 34 8.51 -15.52 -5.04
CA VAL A 34 9.76 -15.43 -4.28
C VAL A 34 10.77 -16.41 -4.87
N ARG A 35 11.89 -15.90 -5.42
CA ARG A 35 12.91 -16.72 -6.12
C ARG A 35 13.40 -17.92 -5.32
N GLN A 36 13.60 -17.76 -4.01
CA GLN A 36 14.09 -18.84 -3.14
C GLN A 36 13.00 -19.78 -2.64
N ARG A 37 11.71 -19.44 -2.84
CA ARG A 37 10.54 -20.20 -2.40
C ARG A 37 9.42 -20.12 -3.45
N PRO A 38 9.63 -20.70 -4.65
CA PRO A 38 8.73 -20.51 -5.78
C PRO A 38 7.32 -21.06 -5.54
N ASP A 39 7.20 -22.10 -4.70
CA ASP A 39 5.91 -22.74 -4.39
C ASP A 39 5.12 -22.01 -3.29
N THR A 40 5.69 -20.95 -2.72
CA THR A 40 5.05 -20.20 -1.62
C THR A 40 4.50 -18.87 -2.14
N LYS A 41 3.21 -18.65 -1.90
CA LYS A 41 2.59 -17.34 -2.16
C LYS A 41 3.08 -16.31 -1.12
N LEU A 42 3.56 -15.16 -1.60
CA LEU A 42 3.89 -14.04 -0.73
C LEU A 42 2.58 -13.50 -0.11
N LYS A 43 2.55 -13.43 1.23
CA LYS A 43 1.42 -12.87 1.98
C LYS A 43 1.83 -11.55 2.59
N ILE A 44 1.03 -10.52 2.39
CA ILE A 44 1.26 -9.18 2.96
C ILE A 44 0.05 -8.72 3.76
N ARG A 45 0.29 -7.84 4.72
CA ARG A 45 -0.72 -7.10 5.47
C ARG A 45 -0.39 -5.62 5.38
N ILE A 46 -1.37 -4.82 4.99
CA ILE A 46 -1.24 -3.35 4.92
C ILE A 46 -2.15 -2.76 5.98
N GLY A 47 -1.59 -1.90 6.83
CA GLY A 47 -2.34 -1.10 7.79
C GLY A 47 -2.37 0.36 7.33
N ILE A 48 -3.54 0.98 7.38
CA ILE A 48 -3.74 2.38 7.01
C ILE A 48 -4.25 3.12 8.25
N ASN A 49 -3.72 4.31 8.47
CA ASN A 49 -4.20 5.25 9.47
C ASN A 49 -4.23 6.65 8.84
N SER A 50 -5.27 7.41 9.14
CA SER A 50 -5.37 8.83 8.77
C SER A 50 -5.72 9.62 10.02
N GLY A 51 -5.10 10.78 10.16
CA GLY A 51 -5.33 11.68 11.27
C GLY A 51 -4.47 12.92 11.11
N GLU A 52 -4.73 13.91 11.93
CA GLU A 52 -3.77 14.99 12.11
C GLU A 52 -2.51 14.41 12.75
N LEU A 53 -1.37 14.80 12.18
CA LEU A 53 -0.03 14.53 12.72
C LEU A 53 0.28 15.54 13.82
#